data_AF-A0A917LPY7-F1
#
_entry.id   AF-A0A917LPY7-F1
#
_cell.length_a   1.000
_cell.length_b   1.000
_cell.length_c   1.000
_cell.angle_alpha   90.00
_cell.angle_beta   90.00
_cell.angle_gamma   90.00
#
_symmetry.space_group_name_H-M   'P 1'
#
loop_
_entity.id
_entity.type
_entity.pdbx_description
1 polymer ?
#
loop_
_entity_poly.entity_id
_entity_poly.type
_entity_poly.pdbx_seq_one_letter_code
_entity_poly.pdbx_strand_id
1 'polypeptide(L)'
;MSVRKPGVDTDPSLISRALPVLLLILVVPAIYIVYRITPAYLDYHYMVTTARQMVHAGEAERMSGSQILNDFSANMRLNHIDTFQAGYLRIERDSGRTMLIFDYSIDVDILMGWHLTIDFQETVP
;
A
#
# COMPACT_ATOMS: atom_id res chain seq x y z
N MET A 1 -25.77 26.15 -53.80
CA MET A 1 -26.35 25.71 -52.50
C MET A 1 -25.21 25.30 -51.60
N SER A 2 -24.84 26.14 -50.62
CA SER A 2 -23.76 25.84 -49.66
C SER A 2 -24.39 25.46 -48.32
N VAL A 3 -24.18 24.20 -47.91
CA VAL A 3 -24.70 23.65 -46.65
C VAL A 3 -23.77 24.11 -45.52
N ARG A 4 -24.21 25.07 -44.70
CA ARG A 4 -23.50 25.41 -43.45
C ARG A 4 -23.56 24.19 -42.53
N LYS A 5 -22.40 23.61 -42.21
CA LYS A 5 -22.27 22.66 -41.09
C LYS A 5 -22.60 23.42 -39.80
N PRO A 6 -23.40 22.83 -38.89
CA PRO A 6 -23.61 23.43 -37.57
C PRO A 6 -22.26 23.45 -36.86
N GLY A 7 -21.71 24.64 -36.67
CA GLY A 7 -20.63 24.84 -35.72
C GLY A 7 -21.17 24.49 -34.35
N VAL A 8 -20.50 23.57 -33.65
CA VAL A 8 -20.75 23.34 -32.24
C VAL A 8 -20.23 24.60 -31.53
N ASP A 9 -21.10 25.58 -31.35
CA ASP A 9 -20.85 26.74 -30.49
C ASP A 9 -20.85 26.23 -29.05
N THR A 10 -19.72 25.66 -28.65
CA THR A 10 -19.45 25.31 -27.25
C THR A 10 -19.30 26.63 -26.49
N ASP A 11 -20.35 27.05 -25.80
CA ASP A 11 -20.34 28.26 -24.98
C ASP A 11 -19.22 28.15 -23.92
N PRO A 12 -18.20 29.04 -23.94
CA PRO A 12 -17.05 28.96 -23.03
C PRO A 12 -17.46 29.08 -21.55
N SER A 13 -18.66 29.59 -21.27
CA SER A 13 -19.24 29.64 -19.93
C SER A 13 -19.65 28.25 -19.38
N LEU A 14 -19.95 27.29 -20.26
CA LEU A 14 -20.24 25.90 -19.88
C LEU A 14 -18.97 25.15 -19.49
N ILE A 15 -17.87 25.37 -20.24
CA ILE A 15 -16.57 24.74 -19.94
C ILE A 15 -16.03 25.25 -18.59
N SER A 16 -16.13 26.55 -18.32
CA SER A 16 -15.67 27.13 -17.05
C SER A 16 -16.48 26.66 -15.84
N ARG A 17 -17.77 26.34 -16.03
CA ARG A 17 -18.64 25.75 -14.99
C ARG A 17 -18.50 24.24 -14.86
N ALA A 18 -18.17 23.54 -15.93
CA ALA A 18 -17.96 22.09 -15.94
C ALA A 18 -16.60 21.69 -15.35
N LEU A 19 -15.56 22.51 -15.54
CA LEU A 19 -14.21 22.27 -15.03
C LEU A 19 -14.15 22.01 -13.51
N PRO A 20 -14.75 22.84 -12.63
CA PRO A 20 -14.72 22.58 -11.19
C PRO A 20 -15.50 21.32 -10.80
N VAL A 21 -16.60 21.01 -11.50
CA VAL A 21 -17.38 19.79 -11.26
C VAL A 21 -16.56 18.55 -11.65
N LEU A 22 -15.89 18.59 -12.79
CA LEU A 22 -15.01 17.51 -13.26
C LEU A 22 -13.84 17.30 -12.30
N LEU A 23 -13.22 18.38 -11.81
CA LEU A 23 -12.18 18.30 -10.79
C LEU A 23 -12.70 17.69 -9.51
N LEU A 24 -13.90 18.05 -9.06
CA LEU A 24 -14.48 17.50 -7.83
C LEU A 24 -14.79 16.00 -7.96
N ILE A 25 -15.29 15.57 -9.11
CA ILE A 25 -15.52 14.16 -9.43
C ILE A 25 -14.20 13.36 -9.46
N LEU A 26 -13.07 13.97 -9.81
CA LEU A 26 -11.78 13.28 -9.86
C LEU A 26 -11.04 13.32 -8.52
N VAL A 27 -11.08 14.46 -7.83
CA VAL A 27 -10.34 14.69 -6.58
C VAL A 27 -10.97 13.95 -5.41
N VAL A 28 -12.30 13.92 -5.30
CA VAL A 28 -12.97 13.28 -4.16
C VAL A 28 -12.68 11.77 -4.09
N PRO A 29 -12.80 10.99 -5.19
CA PRO A 29 -12.40 9.58 -5.18
C PRO A 29 -10.91 9.39 -4.93
N ALA A 30 -10.05 10.25 -5.49
CA ALA A 30 -8.61 10.17 -5.27
C ALA A 30 -8.26 10.35 -3.78
N ILE A 31 -8.85 11.34 -3.10
CA ILE A 31 -8.69 11.55 -1.65
C ILE A 31 -9.21 10.35 -0.87
N TYR A 32 -10.37 9.81 -1.25
CA TYR A 32 -10.94 8.63 -0.59
C TYR A 32 -10.01 7.42 -0.69
N ILE A 33 -9.46 7.15 -1.88
CA ILE A 33 -8.51 6.06 -2.13
C ILE A 33 -7.24 6.27 -1.28
N VAL A 34 -6.66 7.47 -1.30
CA VAL A 34 -5.48 7.79 -0.49
C VAL A 34 -5.77 7.59 1.00
N TYR A 35 -6.89 8.10 1.50
CA TYR A 35 -7.29 7.94 2.89
C TYR A 35 -7.43 6.46 3.29
N ARG A 36 -7.90 5.61 2.38
CA ARG A 36 -8.06 4.18 2.62
C ARG A 36 -6.73 3.41 2.61
N ILE A 37 -5.81 3.79 1.74
CA ILE A 37 -4.50 3.12 1.59
C ILE A 37 -3.49 3.61 2.64
N THR A 38 -3.58 4.88 3.07
CA THR A 38 -2.65 5.51 4.02
C THR A 38 -2.35 4.67 5.27
N PRO A 39 -3.35 4.19 6.06
CA PRO A 39 -3.06 3.40 7.25
C PRO A 39 -2.32 2.10 6.90
N ALA A 40 -2.71 1.45 5.81
CA ALA A 40 -2.11 0.20 5.35
C ALA A 40 -0.65 0.38 4.90
N TYR A 41 -0.34 1.53 4.28
CA TYR A 41 1.03 1.91 3.91
C TYR A 41 1.89 2.25 5.14
N LEU A 42 1.32 2.94 6.13
CA LEU A 42 2.01 3.21 7.39
C LEU A 42 2.38 1.90 8.09
N ASP A 43 1.42 0.96 8.19
CA ASP A 43 1.66 -0.37 8.77
C ASP A 43 2.83 -1.09 8.06
N TYR A 44 2.82 -1.11 6.72
CA TYR A 44 3.91 -1.67 5.92
C TYR A 44 5.26 -1.01 6.24
N HIS A 45 5.30 0.32 6.30
CA HIS A 45 6.54 1.05 6.56
C HIS A 45 7.09 0.76 7.96
N TYR A 46 6.21 0.65 8.96
CA TYR A 46 6.59 0.26 10.31
C TYR A 46 7.14 -1.18 10.34
N MET A 47 6.48 -2.13 9.66
CA MET A 47 6.96 -3.51 9.55
C MET A 47 8.38 -3.59 9.00
N VAL A 48 8.63 -2.97 7.86
CA VAL A 48 9.94 -2.98 7.20
C VAL A 48 11.01 -2.34 8.09
N THR A 49 10.67 -1.26 8.78
CA THR A 49 11.61 -0.56 9.67
C THR A 49 11.98 -1.43 10.87
N THR A 50 11.01 -2.08 11.51
CA THR A 50 11.26 -3.02 12.62
C THR A 50 12.09 -4.22 12.15
N ALA A 51 11.81 -4.74 10.95
CA ALA A 51 12.56 -5.86 10.40
C ALA A 51 14.03 -5.51 10.15
N ARG A 52 14.28 -4.34 9.53
CA ARG A 52 15.64 -3.80 9.33
C ARG A 52 16.36 -3.63 10.65
N GLN A 53 15.68 -3.17 11.70
CA GLN A 53 16.29 -3.03 13.03
C GLN A 53 16.69 -4.38 13.63
N MET A 54 15.84 -5.41 13.53
CA MET A 54 16.15 -6.76 14.04
C MET A 54 17.32 -7.42 13.30
N VAL A 55 17.45 -7.21 11.99
CA VAL A 55 18.57 -7.72 11.20
C VAL A 55 19.85 -6.95 11.50
N HIS A 56 19.80 -5.62 11.51
CA HIS A 56 20.98 -4.78 11.81
C HIS A 56 21.50 -4.95 13.25
N ALA A 57 20.64 -5.26 14.21
CA ALA A 57 21.04 -5.54 15.59
C ALA A 57 21.77 -6.89 15.76
N GLY A 58 21.80 -7.74 14.72
CA GLY A 58 22.36 -9.10 14.80
C GLY A 58 21.53 -10.06 15.68
N GLU A 59 20.33 -9.65 16.09
CA GLU A 59 19.40 -10.47 16.86
C GLU A 59 18.80 -11.56 15.96
N ALA A 60 18.48 -11.21 14.71
CA ALA A 60 17.96 -12.15 13.72
C ALA A 60 18.94 -13.30 13.39
N GLU A 61 20.26 -13.08 13.49
CA GLU A 61 21.27 -14.12 13.25
C GLU A 61 21.35 -15.15 14.37
N ARG A 62 20.95 -14.78 15.60
CA ARG A 62 21.00 -15.65 16.79
C ARG A 62 19.67 -16.35 17.08
N MET A 63 18.57 -15.87 16.50
CA MET A 63 17.23 -16.39 16.72
C MET A 63 16.90 -17.48 15.71
N SER A 64 16.05 -18.45 16.06
CA SER A 64 15.44 -19.37 15.09
C SER A 64 14.38 -18.65 14.25
N GLY A 65 14.07 -19.15 13.05
CA GLY A 65 13.05 -18.52 12.19
C GLY A 65 11.68 -18.38 12.89
N SER A 66 11.28 -19.38 13.67
CA SER A 66 10.05 -19.32 14.48
C SER A 66 10.12 -18.31 15.62
N GLN A 67 11.29 -18.09 16.22
CA GLN A 67 11.49 -17.02 17.21
C GLN A 67 11.39 -15.63 16.59
N ILE A 68 12.03 -15.41 15.44
CA ILE A 68 11.91 -14.13 14.71
C ILE A 68 10.44 -13.85 14.41
N LEU A 69 9.72 -14.87 13.93
CA LEU A 69 8.32 -14.72 13.54
C LEU A 69 7.41 -14.46 14.75
N ASN A 70 7.63 -15.12 15.88
CA ASN A 70 6.90 -14.86 17.12
C ASN A 70 7.20 -13.47 17.70
N ASP A 71 8.47 -13.06 17.72
CA ASP A 71 8.89 -11.78 18.29
C ASP A 71 8.41 -10.61 17.42
N PHE A 72 8.47 -10.79 16.10
CA PHE A 72 7.90 -9.84 15.13
C PHE A 72 6.38 -9.75 15.27
N SER A 73 5.68 -10.89 15.36
CA SER A 73 4.22 -10.90 15.58
C SER A 73 3.82 -10.25 16.90
N ALA A 74 4.59 -10.47 17.97
CA ALA A 74 4.37 -9.83 19.26
C ALA A 74 4.57 -8.30 19.17
N ASN A 75 5.64 -7.85 18.51
CA ASN A 75 5.89 -6.42 18.29
C ASN A 75 4.82 -5.75 17.42
N MET A 76 4.32 -6.43 16.38
CA MET A 76 3.22 -5.91 15.55
C MET A 76 1.93 -5.75 16.36
N ARG A 77 1.58 -6.74 17.18
CA ARG A 77 0.41 -6.65 18.08
C ARG A 77 0.55 -5.52 19.11
N LEU A 78 1.73 -5.33 19.69
CA LEU A 78 1.98 -4.24 20.64
C LEU A 78 1.81 -2.85 20.00
N ASN A 79 2.13 -2.73 18.71
CA ASN A 79 1.94 -1.50 17.94
C ASN A 79 0.55 -1.39 17.30
N HIS A 80 -0.41 -2.25 17.67
CA HIS A 80 -1.79 -2.27 17.13
C HIS A 80 -1.86 -2.54 15.62
N ILE A 81 -0.86 -3.24 15.08
CA ILE A 81 -0.82 -3.65 13.68
C ILE A 81 -1.45 -5.04 13.59
N ASP A 82 -2.79 -5.07 13.49
CA ASP A 82 -3.60 -6.30 13.38
C ASP A 82 -3.60 -6.87 11.94
N THR A 83 -3.07 -6.13 10.99
CA THR A 83 -2.94 -6.50 9.57
C THR A 83 -1.81 -7.50 9.32
N PHE A 84 -0.90 -7.71 10.28
CA PHE A 84 0.19 -8.66 10.13
C PHE A 84 -0.29 -10.11 10.23
N GLN A 85 0.02 -10.91 9.20
CA GLN A 85 -0.12 -12.37 9.24
C GLN A 85 1.25 -13.03 9.13
N ALA A 86 1.42 -14.13 9.86
CA ALA A 86 2.63 -14.95 9.85
C ALA A 86 3.07 -15.38 8.43
N GLY A 87 2.12 -15.52 7.50
CA GLY A 87 2.39 -15.89 6.12
C GLY A 87 3.08 -14.80 5.29
N TYR A 88 3.08 -13.55 5.75
CA TYR A 88 3.71 -12.42 5.02
C TYR A 88 5.21 -12.32 5.26
N LEU A 89 5.76 -13.08 6.21
CA LEU A 89 7.18 -13.08 6.54
C LEU A 89 7.79 -14.43 6.22
N ARG A 90 8.67 -14.45 5.23
CA ARG A 90 9.47 -15.62 4.87
C ARG A 90 10.92 -15.38 5.25
N ILE A 91 11.52 -16.39 5.88
CA ILE A 91 12.87 -16.29 6.42
C ILE A 91 13.75 -17.22 5.60
N GLU A 92 14.73 -16.64 4.91
CA GLU A 92 15.71 -17.40 4.15
C GLU A 92 17.09 -17.20 4.77
N ARG A 93 17.86 -18.28 4.89
CA ARG A 93 19.25 -18.22 5.34
C ARG A 93 20.12 -18.79 4.25
N ASP A 94 20.93 -17.92 3.65
CA ASP A 94 21.96 -18.33 2.71
C ASP A 94 23.32 -17.87 3.23
N SER A 95 24.26 -18.81 3.28
CA SER A 95 25.69 -18.54 3.50
C SER A 95 26.01 -17.73 4.77
N GLY A 96 25.27 -17.95 5.86
CA GLY A 96 25.49 -17.29 7.16
C GLY A 96 24.82 -15.94 7.32
N ARG A 97 24.06 -15.47 6.32
CA ARG A 97 23.24 -14.26 6.40
C ARG A 97 21.76 -14.64 6.50
N THR A 98 21.03 -13.96 7.38
CA THR A 98 19.58 -14.15 7.50
C THR A 98 18.88 -13.07 6.70
N MET A 99 18.20 -13.46 5.62
CA MET A 99 17.35 -12.59 4.82
C MET A 99 15.91 -12.72 5.28
N LEU A 100 15.26 -11.58 5.49
CA LEU A 100 13.82 -11.50 5.75
C LEU A 100 13.13 -11.04 4.47
N ILE A 101 12.28 -11.89 3.91
CA ILE A 101 11.49 -11.61 2.72
C ILE A 101 10.08 -11.30 3.20
N PHE A 102 9.61 -10.09 2.91
CA PHE A 102 8.26 -9.65 3.20
C PHE A 102 7.43 -9.73 1.91
N ASP A 103 6.41 -10.57 1.92
CA ASP A 103 5.39 -10.69 0.88
C ASP A 103 4.05 -10.27 1.50
N TYR A 104 3.77 -8.97 1.49
CA TYR A 104 2.57 -8.38 2.09
C TYR A 104 1.59 -7.98 1.01
N SER A 105 0.36 -8.47 1.09
CA SER A 105 -0.71 -8.12 0.15
C SER A 105 -1.88 -7.52 0.89
N ILE A 106 -2.39 -6.39 0.40
CA ILE A 106 -3.55 -5.70 0.95
C ILE A 106 -4.65 -5.67 -0.10
N ASP A 107 -5.78 -6.25 0.25
CA ASP A 107 -7.01 -6.11 -0.51
C ASP A 107 -7.83 -4.93 0.02
N VAL A 108 -7.99 -3.91 -0.81
CA VAL A 108 -8.81 -2.73 -0.52
C VAL A 108 -10.05 -2.75 -1.40
N ASP A 109 -11.21 -2.90 -0.76
CA ASP A 109 -12.50 -2.70 -1.41
C ASP A 109 -12.71 -1.20 -1.70
N ILE A 110 -12.81 -0.87 -2.98
CA ILE A 110 -13.15 0.46 -3.50
C ILE A 110 -14.65 0.51 -3.81
N LEU A 111 -15.18 1.72 -4.01
CA LEU A 111 -16.55 1.94 -4.47
C LEU A 111 -16.87 1.18 -5.78
N MET A 112 -18.14 0.80 -5.91
CA MET A 112 -18.72 0.14 -7.09
C MET A 112 -18.21 -1.27 -7.39
N GLY A 113 -17.77 -2.02 -6.37
CA GLY A 113 -17.33 -3.41 -6.56
C GLY A 113 -15.94 -3.54 -7.21
N TRP A 114 -15.16 -2.46 -7.17
CA TRP A 114 -13.77 -2.48 -7.59
C TRP A 114 -12.92 -2.94 -6.41
N HIS A 115 -12.06 -3.91 -6.64
CA HIS A 115 -11.11 -4.39 -5.66
C HIS A 115 -9.71 -3.94 -6.10
N LEU A 116 -8.96 -3.34 -5.19
CA LEU A 116 -7.57 -2.97 -5.40
C LEU A 116 -6.71 -3.85 -4.49
N THR A 117 -6.01 -4.80 -5.10
CA THR A 117 -4.96 -5.55 -4.42
C THR A 117 -3.64 -4.80 -4.60
N ILE A 118 -2.96 -4.51 -3.49
CA ILE A 118 -1.64 -3.90 -3.48
C ILE A 118 -0.66 -4.91 -2.91
N ASP A 119 0.23 -5.41 -3.76
CA ASP A 119 1.31 -6.30 -3.37
C ASP A 119 2.58 -5.50 -3.07
N PHE A 120 3.10 -5.67 -1.86
CA PHE A 120 4.37 -5.13 -1.42
C PHE A 120 5.35 -6.28 -1.22
N GLN A 121 6.45 -6.24 -1.99
CA GLN A 121 7.52 -7.22 -1.89
C GLN A 121 8.83 -6.51 -1.54
N GLU A 122 9.41 -6.85 -0.39
CA GLU A 122 10.68 -6.28 0.05
C GLU A 122 11.57 -7.31 0.73
N THR A 123 12.83 -7.35 0.31
CA THR A 123 13.85 -8.23 0.87
C THR A 123 14.80 -7.40 1.73
N VAL A 124 14.88 -7.74 3.02
CA VAL A 124 15.78 -7.12 3.99
C VAL A 124 16.98 -8.04 4.19
N PRO A 125 18.20 -7.62 3.78
CA PRO A 125 19.43 -8.40 3.91
C PRO A 125 20.11 -8.26 5.27
#